data_AF-A0A2E1IPB0-F1
#
_entry.id   AF-A0A2E1IPB0-F1
#
_cell.length_a   1.000
_cell.length_b   1.000
_cell.length_c   1.000
_cell.angle_alpha   90.00
_cell.angle_beta   90.00
_cell.angle_gamma   90.00
#
_symmetry.space_group_name_H-M   'P 1'
#
loop_
_entity.id
_entity.type
_entity.pdbx_description
1 polymer ?
#
loop_
_entity_poly.entity_id
_entity_poly.type
_entity_poly.pdbx_seq_one_letter_code
_entity_poly.pdbx_strand_id
1 'polypeptide(L)'
;MLLLAAIVGPNYAGALKNGDVSEQIDRCQAWVKAEASEAASLIESCVPHGKPMLAQAQKRLEGLEALQLLARVADEHLGGL
;
A
#
# COMPACT_ATOMS: atom_id res chain seq x y z
N MET A 1 -9.44 3.07 9.58
CA MET A 1 -9.94 2.40 8.36
C MET A 1 -9.51 0.92 8.37
N LEU A 2 -10.42 -0.02 8.66
CA LEU A 2 -10.10 -1.46 8.82
C LEU A 2 -9.60 -2.13 7.53
N LEU A 3 -10.12 -1.70 6.37
CA LEU A 3 -9.80 -2.29 5.07
C LEU A 3 -8.36 -1.97 4.64
N LEU A 4 -7.91 -0.72 4.84
CA LEU A 4 -6.52 -0.32 4.57
C LEU A 4 -5.55 -1.14 5.45
N ALA A 5 -5.84 -1.22 6.75
CA ALA A 5 -5.03 -2.00 7.69
C ALA A 5 -4.95 -3.50 7.33
N ALA A 6 -6.00 -4.07 6.72
CA ALA A 6 -6.01 -5.45 6.26
C ALA A 6 -5.09 -5.68 5.04
N ILE A 7 -4.93 -4.67 4.18
CA ILE A 7 -4.09 -4.76 2.97
C ILE A 7 -2.61 -4.53 3.32
N VAL A 8 -2.30 -3.47 4.05
CA VAL A 8 -0.90 -3.10 4.33
C VAL A 8 -0.35 -3.74 5.62
N GLY A 9 -1.22 -4.22 6.50
CA GLY A 9 -0.84 -4.85 7.75
C GLY A 9 -0.60 -3.85 8.90
N PRO A 10 -0.34 -4.36 10.11
CA PRO A 10 -0.30 -3.55 11.34
C PRO A 10 0.85 -2.53 11.39
N ASN A 11 1.94 -2.76 10.64
CA ASN A 11 3.11 -1.87 10.61
C ASN A 11 2.82 -0.49 10.01
N TYR A 12 1.70 -0.35 9.32
CA TYR A 12 1.30 0.89 8.64
C TYR A 12 0.35 1.74 9.48
N ALA A 13 0.13 1.40 10.75
CA ALA A 13 -0.76 2.13 11.65
C ALA A 13 -0.45 3.64 11.72
N GLY A 14 0.81 4.05 11.52
CA GLY A 14 1.21 5.45 11.42
C GLY A 14 0.69 6.17 10.16
N ALA A 15 0.68 5.48 9.02
CA ALA A 15 0.17 5.99 7.74
C ALA A 15 -1.37 6.15 7.71
N LEU A 16 -2.07 5.57 8.70
CA LEU A 16 -3.54 5.58 8.80
C LEU A 16 -4.10 6.65 9.75
N LYS A 17 -3.26 7.48 10.38
CA LYS A 17 -3.71 8.36 11.48
C LYS A 17 -4.35 9.68 11.06
N ASN A 18 -3.96 10.26 9.92
CA ASN A 18 -4.30 11.64 9.56
C ASN A 18 -4.79 11.74 8.11
N GLY A 19 -5.55 12.77 7.75
CA GLY A 19 -5.92 13.02 6.35
C GLY A 19 -7.10 12.18 5.85
N ASP A 20 -7.58 12.49 4.66
CA ASP A 20 -8.68 11.76 4.03
C ASP A 20 -8.23 10.35 3.55
N VAL A 21 -9.19 9.55 3.07
CA VAL A 21 -8.92 8.17 2.62
C VAL A 21 -7.93 8.14 1.46
N SER A 22 -7.96 9.10 0.54
CA SER A 22 -7.06 9.16 -0.60
C SER A 22 -5.63 9.45 -0.14
N GLU A 23 -5.45 10.44 0.74
CA GLU A 23 -4.15 10.77 1.35
C GLU A 23 -3.57 9.60 2.14
N GLN A 24 -4.42 8.84 2.85
CA GLN A 24 -4.00 7.62 3.54
C GLN A 24 -3.54 6.54 2.56
N ILE A 25 -4.27 6.32 1.46
CA ILE A 25 -3.89 5.36 0.41
C ILE A 25 -2.56 5.76 -0.24
N ASP A 26 -2.37 7.04 -0.59
CA ASP A 26 -1.16 7.53 -1.24
C ASP A 26 0.08 7.33 -0.35
N ARG A 27 -0.02 7.61 0.96
CA ARG A 27 1.08 7.35 1.90
C ARG A 27 1.38 5.86 2.03
N CYS A 28 0.35 5.03 2.09
CA CYS A 28 0.52 3.58 2.10
C CYS A 28 1.23 3.09 0.82
N GLN A 29 0.88 3.62 -0.36
CA GLN A 29 1.57 3.27 -1.60
C GLN A 29 3.03 3.70 -1.58
N ALA A 30 3.34 4.91 -1.09
CA ALA A 30 4.72 5.39 -1.00
C ALA A 30 5.59 4.48 -0.14
N TRP A 31 5.07 4.02 0.99
CA TRP A 31 5.77 3.09 1.88
C TRP A 31 5.94 1.70 1.26
N VAL A 32 4.88 1.13 0.66
CA VAL A 32 4.96 -0.18 -0.02
C VAL A 32 5.95 -0.13 -1.20
N LYS A 33 6.04 0.98 -1.93
CA LYS A 33 7.04 1.20 -2.99
C LYS A 33 8.46 1.23 -2.42
N ALA A 34 8.66 1.84 -1.24
CA ALA A 34 9.95 1.81 -0.56
C ALA A 34 10.35 0.39 -0.11
N GLU A 35 9.40 -0.40 0.44
CA GLU A 35 9.62 -1.81 0.75
C GLU A 35 9.98 -2.64 -0.49
N ALA A 36 9.29 -2.41 -1.62
CA ALA A 36 9.60 -3.08 -2.87
C ALA A 36 11.02 -2.73 -3.36
N SER A 37 11.45 -1.47 -3.20
CA SER A 37 12.81 -1.04 -3.53
C SER A 37 13.85 -1.70 -2.63
N GLU A 38 13.61 -1.79 -1.33
CA GLU A 38 14.49 -2.51 -0.40
C GLU A 38 14.58 -3.99 -0.75
N ALA A 39 13.44 -4.62 -1.03
CA ALA A 39 13.39 -6.01 -1.45
C ALA A 39 14.19 -6.27 -2.74
N ALA A 40 14.14 -5.34 -3.70
CA ALA A 40 14.95 -5.40 -4.91
C ALA A 40 16.46 -5.36 -4.59
N SER A 41 16.90 -4.45 -3.73
CA SER A 41 18.30 -4.40 -3.27
C SER A 41 18.73 -5.66 -2.52
N LEU A 42 17.83 -6.29 -1.76
CA LEU A 42 18.07 -7.58 -1.11
C LEU A 42 18.24 -8.72 -2.12
N ILE A 43 17.46 -8.71 -3.22
CA ILE A 43 17.61 -9.69 -4.31
C ILE A 43 18.96 -9.51 -5.00
N GLU A 44 19.37 -8.28 -5.29
CA GLU A 44 20.70 -7.97 -5.85
C GLU A 44 21.83 -8.44 -4.93
N SER A 45 21.62 -8.34 -3.62
CA SER A 45 22.55 -8.84 -2.59
C SER A 45 22.44 -10.36 -2.35
N CYS A 46 21.70 -11.10 -3.18
CA CYS A 46 21.46 -12.54 -3.07
C CYS A 46 20.86 -12.99 -1.72
N VAL A 47 20.10 -12.12 -1.05
CA VAL A 47 19.42 -12.46 0.20
C VAL A 47 18.17 -13.30 -0.12
N PRO A 48 18.04 -14.52 0.45
CA PRO A 48 17.00 -15.47 0.04
C PRO A 48 15.57 -14.98 0.33
N HIS A 49 15.41 -14.00 1.22
CA HIS A 49 14.12 -13.42 1.59
C HIS A 49 13.72 -12.22 0.71
N GLY A 50 14.60 -11.73 -0.17
CA GLY A 50 14.29 -10.59 -1.05
C GLY A 50 13.14 -10.88 -2.03
N LYS A 51 13.14 -12.07 -2.67
CA LYS A 51 12.05 -12.48 -3.58
C LYS A 51 10.67 -12.54 -2.91
N PRO A 52 10.48 -13.24 -1.78
CA PRO A 52 9.18 -13.26 -1.12
C PRO A 52 8.77 -11.88 -0.58
N MET A 53 9.73 -11.05 -0.13
CA MET A 53 9.45 -9.67 0.29
C MET A 53 8.95 -8.80 -0.88
N LEU A 54 9.57 -8.91 -2.05
CA LEU A 54 9.14 -8.18 -3.25
C LEU A 54 7.74 -8.62 -3.70
N ALA A 55 7.48 -9.92 -3.74
CA ALA A 55 6.16 -10.45 -4.10
C ALA A 55 5.07 -10.00 -3.11
N GLN A 56 5.40 -9.94 -1.81
CA GLN A 56 4.49 -9.42 -0.80
C GLN A 56 4.21 -7.93 -0.99
N ALA A 57 5.23 -7.11 -1.23
CA ALA A 57 5.07 -5.68 -1.48
C ALA A 57 4.24 -5.42 -2.75
N GLN A 58 4.49 -6.17 -3.83
CA GLN A 58 3.70 -6.08 -5.08
C GLN A 58 2.22 -6.39 -4.84
N LYS A 59 1.90 -7.48 -4.12
CA LYS A 59 0.51 -7.83 -3.78
C LYS A 59 -0.19 -6.75 -2.95
N ARG A 60 0.53 -6.09 -2.03
CA ARG A 60 -0.01 -4.95 -1.26
C ARG A 60 -0.29 -3.76 -2.16
N LEU A 61 0.60 -3.48 -3.10
CA LEU A 61 0.47 -2.37 -4.04
C LEU A 61 -0.77 -2.54 -4.93
N GLU A 62 -0.99 -3.74 -5.48
CA GLU A 62 -2.20 -4.06 -6.25
C GLU A 62 -3.48 -3.80 -5.45
N GLY A 63 -3.51 -4.19 -4.18
CA GLY A 63 -4.65 -3.93 -3.30
C GLY A 63 -4.89 -2.44 -3.05
N LEU A 64 -3.81 -1.66 -2.88
CA LEU A 64 -3.90 -0.21 -2.67
C LEU A 64 -4.33 0.53 -3.95
N GLU A 65 -3.88 0.09 -5.11
CA GLU A 65 -4.30 0.64 -6.41
C GLU A 65 -5.80 0.38 -6.66
N ALA A 66 -6.27 -0.83 -6.34
CA ALA A 66 -7.69 -1.16 -6.41
C ALA A 66 -8.53 -0.28 -5.47
N LEU A 67 -8.05 -0.01 -4.25
CA LEU A 67 -8.73 0.88 -3.32
C LEU A 67 -8.73 2.34 -3.79
N GLN A 68 -7.63 2.81 -4.38
CA GLN A 68 -7.58 4.16 -4.93
C GLN A 68 -8.58 4.34 -6.07
N LEU A 69 -8.68 3.36 -6.95
CA LEU A 69 -9.68 3.35 -8.01
C LEU A 69 -11.09 3.37 -7.42
N LEU A 70 -11.36 2.53 -6.42
CA LEU A 70 -12.67 2.47 -5.78
C LEU A 70 -13.03 3.80 -5.09
N ALA A 71 -12.06 4.46 -4.44
CA ALA A 71 -12.25 5.77 -3.83
C ALA A 71 -12.61 6.84 -4.87
N ARG A 72 -11.92 6.86 -6.02
CA ARG A 72 -12.25 7.77 -7.13
C ARG A 72 -13.64 7.52 -7.69
N VAL A 73 -13.98 6.27 -7.97
CA VAL A 73 -15.32 5.87 -8.46
C VAL A 73 -16.41 6.26 -7.45
N ALA A 74 -16.15 6.06 -6.15
CA ALA A 74 -17.08 6.47 -5.10
C ALA A 74 -17.26 7.99 -5.07
N ASP A 75 -16.18 8.77 -5.16
CA ASP A 75 -16.25 10.22 -5.19
C ASP A 75 -17.04 10.74 -6.41
N GLU A 76 -16.74 10.20 -7.59
CA GLU A 76 -17.37 10.57 -8.87
C GLU A 76 -18.87 10.22 -8.95
N HIS A 77 -19.29 9.10 -8.34
CA HIS A 77 -20.65 8.57 -8.52
C HIS A 77 -21.56 8.66 -7.29
N LEU A 78 -20.98 8.78 -6.09
CA LEU A 78 -21.74 8.77 -4.83
C LEU A 78 -21.71 10.12 -4.11
N GLY A 79 -20.92 11.09 -4.59
CA GLY A 79 -20.84 12.44 -4.06
C GLY A 79 -20.18 12.49 -2.67
N GLY A 80 -18.85 12.41 -2.66
CA GLY A 80 -17.97 12.69 -1.51
C GLY A 80 -18.22 11.85 -0.25
N LEU A 81 -17.35 10.88 0.01
CA LEU A 81 -17.25 10.21 1.32
C LEU A 81 -16.73 11.15 2.42
#